data_AF-A8MIA0-F1
#
_entry.id   AF-A8MIA0-F1
#
_cell.length_a   1.000
_cell.length_b   1.000
_cell.length_c   1.000
_cell.angle_alpha   90.00
_cell.angle_beta   90.00
_cell.angle_gamma   90.00
#
_symmetry.space_group_name_H-M   'P 1'
#
loop_
_entity.id
_entity.type
_entity.pdbx_description
1 polymer ?
#
loop_
_entity_poly.entity_id
_entity_poly.type
_entity_poly.pdbx_seq_one_letter_code
_entity_poly.pdbx_strand_id
1 'polypeptide(L)' 'MYEYKFIEVPIKRNFSTKIGDSFKDCQEIILKEAADGWRLVQVVIPPNEKMGVLAAYKYQIIFERNKNRSNV' A
#
# COMPACT_ATOMS: atom_id res chain seq x y z
N MET A 1 -6.22 -15.05 15.49
CA MET A 1 -5.29 -13.91 15.64
C MET A 1 -4.90 -13.44 14.26
N TYR A 2 -4.81 -12.14 14.00
CA TYR A 2 -4.41 -11.62 12.69
C TYR A 2 -2.91 -11.34 12.67
N GLU A 3 -2.29 -11.59 11.52
CA GLU A 3 -0.99 -11.02 11.17
C GLU A 3 -1.21 -9.86 10.19
N TYR A 4 -0.33 -8.86 10.27
CA TYR A 4 -0.40 -7.66 9.44
C TYR A 4 0.85 -7.51 8.58
N LYS A 5 0.66 -6.96 7.39
CA LYS A 5 1.74 -6.59 6.46
C LYS A 5 1.56 -5.14 6.04
N PHE A 6 2.65 -4.37 6.07
CA PHE A 6 2.70 -2.97 5.66
C PHE A 6 3.64 -2.84 4.47
N ILE A 7 3.14 -2.33 3.35
CA ILE A 7 3.94 -2.12 2.14
C ILE A 7 3.95 -0.65 1.79
N GLU A 8 5.14 -0.09 1.64
CA GLU A 8 5.33 1.30 1.25
C GLU A 8 5.50 1.42 -0.26
N VAL A 9 4.77 2.36 -0.88
CA VAL A 9 4.87 2.65 -2.31
C VAL A 9 5.32 4.10 -2.47
N PRO A 10 6.57 4.34 -2.89
CA PRO A 10 7.06 5.70 -3.12
C PRO A 10 6.23 6.44 -4.18
N ILE A 11 5.96 7.73 -3.93
CA ILE A 11 5.34 8.57 -4.96
C ILE A 11 6.41 8.94 -6.00
N LYS A 12 6.17 8.55 -7.25
CA LYS A 12 7.01 8.86 -8.41
C LYS A 12 6.90 10.36 -8.69
N ARG A 13 8.06 11.02 -8.89
CA ARG A 13 8.16 12.49 -9.11
C ARG A 13 9.07 12.85 -10.28
N ASN A 14 9.21 11.95 -11.25
CA ASN A 14 10.04 12.22 -12.43
C ASN A 14 9.22 12.99 -13.49
N PHE A 15 9.91 13.68 -14.41
CA PHE A 15 9.29 14.50 -15.47
C PHE A 15 8.31 13.72 -16.37
N SER A 16 8.45 12.39 -16.43
CA SER A 16 7.60 11.52 -17.25
C SER A 16 6.46 10.85 -16.46
N THR A 17 6.35 11.10 -15.15
CA THR A 17 5.31 10.50 -14.30
C THR A 17 3.96 11.10 -14.65
N LYS A 18 2.98 10.24 -14.93
CA LYS A 18 1.58 10.65 -15.11
C LYS A 18 0.85 10.62 -13.78
N ILE A 19 -0.20 11.44 -13.69
CA ILE A 19 -1.11 11.43 -12.53
C ILE A 19 -1.63 10.00 -12.34
N GLY A 20 -1.49 9.47 -11.12
CA GLY A 20 -1.97 8.14 -10.73
C GLY A 20 -1.01 6.99 -10.99
N ASP A 21 0.17 7.20 -11.56
CA ASP A 21 1.10 6.08 -11.84
C ASP A 21 1.55 5.34 -10.58
N SER A 22 1.87 6.06 -9.50
CA SER A 22 2.16 5.41 -8.21
C SER A 22 0.96 4.71 -7.58
N PHE A 23 -0.26 5.15 -7.92
CA PHE A 23 -1.47 4.48 -7.45
C PHE A 23 -1.73 3.18 -8.21
N LYS A 24 -1.35 3.08 -9.49
CA LYS A 24 -1.36 1.82 -10.24
C LYS A 24 -0.42 0.80 -9.62
N ASP A 25 0.77 1.21 -9.19
CA ASP A 25 1.69 0.32 -8.45
C ASP A 25 1.01 -0.24 -7.19
N CYS A 26 0.20 0.58 -6.48
CA CYS A 26 -0.57 0.10 -5.34
C CYS A 26 -1.60 -0.96 -5.74
N GLN A 27 -2.31 -0.75 -6.86
CA GLN A 27 -3.29 -1.72 -7.37
C GLN A 27 -2.63 -3.06 -7.73
N GLU A 28 -1.47 -3.03 -8.39
CA GLU A 28 -0.71 -4.23 -8.73
C GLU A 28 -0.26 -5.00 -7.49
N ILE A 29 0.25 -4.29 -6.48
CA ILE A 29 0.62 -4.89 -5.18
C ILE A 29 -0.59 -5.51 -4.50
N ILE A 30 -1.74 -4.82 -4.48
CA ILE A 30 -2.98 -5.33 -3.89
C ILE A 30 -3.41 -6.64 -4.56
N LEU A 31 -3.40 -6.69 -5.89
CA LEU A 31 -3.77 -7.90 -6.63
C LEU A 31 -2.81 -9.06 -6.34
N LYS A 32 -1.50 -8.79 -6.31
CA LYS A 32 -0.48 -9.79 -6.00
C LYS A 32 -0.65 -10.36 -4.58
N GLU A 33 -0.76 -9.49 -3.59
CA GLU A 33 -0.88 -9.88 -2.18
C GLU A 33 -2.21 -10.58 -1.91
N ALA A 34 -3.29 -10.18 -2.59
CA ALA A 34 -4.57 -10.88 -2.52
C ALA A 34 -4.49 -12.32 -3.04
N ALA A 35 -3.73 -12.57 -4.11
CA ALA A 35 -3.46 -13.92 -4.60
C ALA A 35 -2.67 -14.76 -3.58
N ASP A 36 -1.83 -14.11 -2.76
CA ASP A 36 -1.06 -14.73 -1.66
C ASP A 36 -1.86 -14.86 -0.34
N GLY A 37 -3.18 -14.63 -0.40
CA GLY A 37 -4.11 -14.82 0.71
C GLY A 37 -4.17 -13.65 1.70
N TRP A 38 -3.58 -12.50 1.38
CA TRP A 38 -3.69 -11.28 2.17
C TRP A 38 -4.97 -10.51 1.85
N ARG A 39 -5.68 -10.05 2.87
CA ARG A 39 -6.84 -9.17 2.72
C ARG A 39 -6.39 -7.73 2.83
N LEU A 40 -6.76 -6.90 1.86
CA LEU A 40 -6.57 -5.45 1.94
C LEU A 40 -7.39 -4.88 3.10
N VAL A 41 -6.75 -4.12 3.97
CA VAL A 41 -7.39 -3.35 5.04
C VAL A 41 -7.55 -1.90 4.61
N GLN A 42 -6.46 -1.25 4.18
CA GLN A 42 -6.47 0.17 3.85
C GLN A 42 -5.28 0.57 2.96
N VAL A 43 -5.44 1.66 2.21
CA VAL A 43 -4.34 2.44 1.63
C VAL A 43 -4.35 3.82 2.28
N VAL A 44 -3.24 4.24 2.89
CA VAL A 44 -3.09 5.54 3.55
C VAL A 44 -1.99 6.38 2.89
N ILE A 45 -2.10 7.69 3.05
CA ILE A 45 -1.10 8.66 2.60
C ILE A 45 -0.57 9.36 3.85
N PRO A 46 0.59 8.92 4.40
CA PRO A 46 1.14 9.54 5.59
C PRO A 46 1.52 11.01 5.33
N PRO A 47 1.26 11.90 6.30
CA PRO A 47 1.69 13.29 6.20
C PRO A 47 3.21 13.36 6.21
N ASN A 48 3.77 14.34 5.49
CA ASN A 48 5.19 14.64 5.57
C ASN A 48 5.42 15.68 6.65
N GLU A 49 5.78 15.22 7.86
CA GLU A 49 6.00 16.09 9.02
C GLU A 49 7.06 17.18 8.76
N LYS A 50 8.02 16.95 7.85
CA LYS A 50 9.07 17.92 7.51
C LYS A 50 8.69 18.92 6.41
N MET A 51 7.75 18.59 5.53
CA MET A 51 7.35 19.44 4.39
C MET A 51 5.90 19.92 4.48
N GLY A 52 5.22 19.65 5.60
CA GLY A 52 3.81 19.94 5.80
C GLY A 52 2.87 18.92 5.15
N VAL A 53 1.59 19.02 5.51
CA VAL A 53 0.50 18.11 5.09
C VAL A 53 0.33 18.05 3.57
N LEU A 54 0.80 19.06 2.83
CA LEU A 54 0.64 19.18 1.38
C LEU A 54 1.60 18.30 0.56
N ALA A 55 2.59 17.65 1.19
CA ALA A 55 3.64 16.93 0.48
C ALA A 55 3.63 15.42 0.77
N ALA A 56 2.59 14.72 0.34
CA ALA A 56 2.53 13.25 0.35
C ALA A 56 3.81 12.66 -0.28
N TYR A 57 4.51 11.77 0.42
CA TYR A 57 5.80 11.20 -0.03
C TYR A 57 5.74 9.71 -0.38
N LYS A 58 4.71 9.01 0.11
CA LYS A 58 4.45 7.61 -0.19
C LYS A 58 2.96 7.30 -0.01
N TYR A 59 2.53 6.17 -0.56
CA TYR A 59 1.39 5.41 -0.04
C TYR A 59 1.89 4.35 0.93
N GLN A 60 1.06 3.97 1.88
CA GLN A 60 1.26 2.75 2.66
C GLN A 60 0.01 1.88 2.54
N ILE A 61 0.21 0.63 2.13
CA ILE A 61 -0.84 -0.37 1.99
C ILE A 61 -0.77 -1.28 3.20
N ILE A 62 -1.91 -1.47 3.85
CA ILE A 62 -2.06 -2.28 5.05
C ILE A 62 -2.87 -3.52 4.67
N PHE A 63 -2.32 -4.69 4.94
CA PHE A 63 -2.98 -5.97 4.78
C PHE A 63 -3.10 -6.71 6.10
N GLU A 64 -4.09 -7.58 6.19
CA GLU A 64 -4.23 -8.56 7.26
C GLU A 64 -4.37 -9.98 6.70
N ARG A 65 -4.00 -10.98 7.49
CA ARG A 65 -4.30 -12.39 7.23
C ARG A 65 -4.60 -13.10 8.55
N ASN A 66 -5.56 -14.00 8.53
CA ASN A 66 -5.90 -14.77 9.73
C ASN A 66 -4.88 -15.89 9.92
N LYS A 67 -4.16 -15.89 11.06
CA LYS A 67 -3.18 -16.94 11.41
C LYS A 67 -3.78 -18.34 11.52
N ASN A 68 -5.10 -18.43 11.72
CA ASN A 68 -5.82 -19.69 11.91
C ASN A 68 -6.52 -20.17 10.64
N ARG A 69 -6.25 -19.56 9.48
CA ARG A 69 -6.73 -20.08 8.20
C ARG A 69 -5.88 -21.27 7.81
N SER A 70 -6.12 -22.41 8.47
CA SER A 70 -5.73 -23.71 7.93
C SER A 70 -6.45 -23.87 6.60
N ASN A 71 -5.70 -24.22 5.55
CA ASN A 71 -6.25 -24.53 4.24
C ASN A 71 -7.28 -25.67 4.41
N VAL A 72 -8.56 -25.35 4.20
CA VAL A 72 -9.59 -26.35 3.91
C VAL A 72 -9.45 -26.72 2.45
#